data_AF-A0A8H6H889-F1
#
_entry.id   AF-A0A8H6H889-F1
#
_cell.length_a   1.000
_cell.length_b   1.000
_cell.length_c   1.000
_cell.angle_alpha   90.00
_cell.angle_beta   90.00
_cell.angle_gamma   90.00
#
_symmetry.space_group_name_H-M   'P 1'
#
loop_
_entity.id
_entity.type
_entity.pdbx_description
1 polymer ?
#
loop_
_entity_poly.entity_id
_entity_poly.type
_entity_poly.pdbx_seq_one_letter_code
_entity_poly.pdbx_strand_id
1 'polypeptide(L)'
;RWGRHKPTLAGRCRAATAIVGSFTQYLTRVQGMPEATLDTFEKIIDDFVFDKGGAKKANAVAIATLKAPLEEGGFKLIDLRSRNEAIALMMLQRYQSPTDKRPIWVAIAEPLLASAAVSRFQNVTHSLLSNPFTQSWRVFLQSKSLPTNLKTMLSVAAKYNAQCVPITITPELRDAMPFWYHIGR
;
A
#
# COMPACT_ATOMS: atom_id res chain seq x y z
N ARG A 1 -11.07 22.70 -19.45
CA ARG A 1 -10.36 23.00 -20.73
C ARG A 1 -10.33 21.80 -21.68
N TRP A 2 -10.01 20.58 -21.23
CA TRP A 2 -9.90 19.39 -22.09
C TRP A 2 -11.17 18.95 -22.85
N GLY A 3 -12.37 19.08 -22.27
CA GLY A 3 -13.62 18.74 -22.96
C GLY A 3 -13.91 19.55 -24.23
N ARG A 4 -13.27 20.73 -24.39
CA ARG A 4 -13.42 21.56 -25.60
C ARG A 4 -12.70 21.00 -26.82
N HIS A 5 -11.67 20.17 -26.62
CA HIS A 5 -10.87 19.58 -27.70
C HIS A 5 -11.32 18.17 -28.10
N LYS A 6 -12.44 17.68 -27.56
CA LYS A 6 -13.05 16.36 -27.85
C LYS A 6 -12.01 15.23 -27.97
N PRO A 7 -11.17 15.01 -26.93
CA PRO A 7 -10.16 13.96 -26.97
C PRO A 7 -10.78 12.56 -27.13
N THR A 8 -10.07 11.67 -27.83
CA THR A 8 -10.45 10.25 -27.94
C THR A 8 -10.51 9.60 -26.55
N LEU A 9 -11.18 8.45 -26.45
CA LEU A 9 -11.20 7.66 -25.20
C LEU A 9 -9.78 7.37 -24.70
N ALA A 10 -8.89 6.94 -25.60
CA ALA A 10 -7.47 6.73 -25.30
C ALA A 10 -6.79 7.99 -24.75
N GLY A 11 -7.05 9.15 -25.38
CA GLY A 11 -6.52 10.44 -24.93
C GLY A 11 -7.00 10.81 -23.53
N ARG A 12 -8.29 10.58 -23.23
CA ARG A 12 -8.85 10.81 -21.89
C ARG A 12 -8.25 9.88 -20.85
N CYS A 13 -8.12 8.58 -21.13
CA CYS A 13 -7.49 7.63 -20.22
C CYS A 13 -6.05 8.03 -19.87
N ARG A 14 -5.25 8.42 -20.88
CA ARG A 14 -3.87 8.88 -20.69
C ARG A 14 -3.80 10.16 -19.87
N ALA A 15 -4.64 11.15 -20.19
CA ALA A 15 -4.68 12.41 -19.45
C ALA A 15 -5.10 12.21 -17.99
N ALA A 16 -6.13 11.41 -17.74
CA ALA A 16 -6.57 11.08 -16.39
C ALA A 16 -5.45 10.40 -15.59
N THR A 17 -4.79 9.42 -16.20
CA THR A 17 -3.68 8.67 -15.59
C THR A 17 -2.49 9.58 -15.27
N ALA A 18 -2.08 10.45 -16.21
CA ALA A 18 -0.96 11.36 -16.01
C ALA A 18 -1.25 12.38 -14.90
N ILE A 19 -2.44 12.99 -14.91
CA ILE A 19 -2.81 14.03 -13.95
C ILE A 19 -3.07 13.39 -12.58
N VAL A 20 -4.09 12.55 -12.45
CA VAL A 20 -4.48 12.00 -11.14
C VAL A 20 -3.33 11.17 -10.55
N GLY A 21 -2.62 10.42 -11.40
CA GLY A 21 -1.47 9.64 -10.97
C GLY A 21 -0.32 10.47 -10.43
N SER A 22 0.00 11.61 -11.03
CA SER A 22 1.09 12.47 -10.53
C SER A 22 0.70 13.22 -9.26
N PHE A 23 -0.51 13.79 -9.22
CA PHE A 23 -0.97 14.60 -8.08
C PHE A 23 -1.15 13.79 -6.80
N THR A 24 -1.65 12.56 -6.91
CA THR A 24 -1.98 11.75 -5.72
C THR A 24 -0.79 10.98 -5.16
N GLN A 25 0.22 10.67 -5.97
CA GLN A 25 1.29 9.73 -5.61
C GLN A 25 2.08 10.16 -4.36
N TYR A 26 2.48 11.43 -4.27
CA TYR A 26 3.27 11.91 -3.13
C TYR A 26 2.45 11.93 -1.84
N LEU A 27 1.27 12.56 -1.86
CA LEU A 27 0.43 12.70 -0.66
C LEU A 27 -0.02 11.33 -0.13
N THR A 28 -0.40 10.42 -1.02
CA THR A 28 -0.75 9.03 -0.65
C THR A 28 0.40 8.35 0.08
N ARG A 29 1.63 8.56 -0.38
CA ARG A 29 2.81 7.97 0.26
C ARG A 29 3.06 8.53 1.66
N VAL A 30 2.85 9.83 1.86
CA VAL A 30 3.20 10.51 3.12
C VAL A 30 2.09 10.40 4.16
N GLN A 31 0.84 10.52 3.75
CA GLN A 31 -0.32 10.64 4.66
C GLN A 31 -1.37 9.54 4.46
N GLY A 32 -1.19 8.69 3.46
CA GLY A 32 -2.22 7.77 3.01
C GLY A 32 -3.28 8.47 2.16
N MET A 33 -4.27 7.71 1.73
CA MET A 33 -5.46 8.21 1.06
C MET A 33 -6.68 7.56 1.74
N PRO A 34 -7.54 8.33 2.43
CA PRO A 34 -8.80 7.82 2.95
C PRO A 34 -9.68 7.28 1.83
N GLU A 35 -10.49 6.27 2.16
CA GLU A 35 -11.35 5.59 1.18
C GLU A 35 -12.31 6.56 0.48
N ALA A 36 -12.94 7.47 1.23
CA ALA A 36 -13.82 8.49 0.66
C ALA A 36 -13.12 9.40 -0.37
N THR A 37 -11.85 9.72 -0.15
CA THR A 37 -11.04 10.50 -1.10
C THR A 37 -10.72 9.68 -2.35
N LEU A 38 -10.42 8.39 -2.18
CA LEU A 38 -10.18 7.46 -3.27
C LEU A 38 -11.43 7.34 -4.15
N ASP A 39 -12.60 7.10 -3.54
CA ASP A 39 -13.88 6.99 -4.25
C ASP A 39 -14.19 8.27 -5.03
N THR A 40 -13.87 9.42 -4.45
CA THR A 40 -14.02 10.72 -5.12
C THR A 40 -13.12 10.82 -6.35
N PHE A 41 -11.85 10.39 -6.27
CA PHE A 41 -10.96 10.38 -7.42
C PHE A 41 -11.38 9.36 -8.49
N GLU A 42 -11.82 8.16 -8.09
CA GLU A 42 -12.33 7.16 -9.04
C GLU A 42 -13.55 7.69 -9.79
N LYS A 43 -14.45 8.38 -9.09
CA LYS A 43 -15.60 9.07 -9.70
C LYS A 43 -15.17 10.18 -10.66
N ILE A 44 -14.20 11.02 -10.28
CA ILE A 44 -13.66 12.07 -11.17
C ILE A 44 -13.05 11.47 -12.43
N ILE A 45 -12.31 10.36 -12.31
CA ILE A 45 -11.73 9.63 -13.44
C ILE A 45 -12.85 9.11 -14.34
N ASP A 46 -13.84 8.41 -13.78
CA ASP A 46 -14.97 7.84 -14.54
C ASP A 46 -15.79 8.93 -15.26
N ASP A 47 -16.15 10.01 -14.56
CA ASP A 47 -16.89 11.14 -15.13
C ASP A 47 -16.12 11.81 -16.28
N PHE A 48 -14.80 11.95 -16.15
CA PHE A 48 -13.94 12.52 -17.19
C PHE A 48 -13.75 11.58 -18.39
N VAL A 49 -13.43 10.31 -18.13
CA VAL A 49 -13.15 9.30 -19.16
C VAL A 49 -14.36 9.04 -20.04
N PHE A 50 -15.57 9.06 -19.48
CA PHE A 50 -16.81 8.86 -20.23
C PHE A 50 -17.53 10.14 -20.63
N ASP A 51 -17.02 11.33 -20.24
CA ASP A 51 -17.65 12.63 -20.51
C ASP A 51 -19.13 12.63 -20.09
N LYS A 52 -19.35 12.21 -18.85
CA LYS A 52 -20.69 12.07 -18.27
C LYS A 52 -21.35 13.42 -18.03
N GLY A 53 -20.58 14.47 -17.78
CA GLY A 53 -21.11 15.81 -17.52
C GLY A 53 -22.11 15.84 -16.36
N GLY A 54 -22.00 14.92 -15.39
CA GLY A 54 -22.95 14.77 -14.28
C GLY A 54 -24.22 13.97 -14.61
N ALA A 55 -24.41 13.51 -15.85
CA ALA A 55 -25.52 12.62 -16.21
C ALA A 55 -25.18 11.15 -15.90
N LYS A 56 -26.18 10.37 -15.45
CA LYS A 56 -26.06 8.90 -15.32
C LYS A 56 -26.06 8.25 -16.72
N LYS A 57 -24.94 8.36 -17.44
CA LYS A 57 -24.72 7.65 -18.69
C LYS A 57 -24.10 6.28 -18.41
N ALA A 58 -24.62 5.25 -19.06
CA ALA A 58 -24.01 3.92 -19.05
C ALA A 58 -22.63 3.98 -19.70
N ASN A 59 -21.67 3.27 -19.12
CA ASN A 59 -20.33 3.18 -19.68
C ASN A 59 -20.38 2.29 -20.93
N ALA A 60 -19.88 2.80 -22.06
CA ALA A 60 -19.81 2.02 -23.29
C ALA A 60 -18.85 0.83 -23.18
N VAL A 61 -17.87 0.91 -22.27
CA VAL A 61 -16.86 -0.11 -22.00
C VAL A 61 -16.69 -0.24 -20.49
N ALA A 62 -16.51 -1.46 -19.98
CA ALA A 62 -16.26 -1.67 -18.56
C ALA A 62 -14.95 -0.98 -18.12
N ILE A 63 -14.94 -0.36 -16.94
CA ILE A 63 -13.75 0.29 -16.37
C ILE A 63 -12.60 -0.72 -16.21
N ALA A 64 -12.91 -1.96 -15.83
CA ALA A 64 -11.92 -3.03 -15.71
C ALA A 64 -11.14 -3.24 -17.02
N THR A 65 -11.83 -3.22 -18.17
CA THR A 65 -11.21 -3.32 -19.50
C THR A 65 -10.32 -2.11 -19.79
N LEU A 66 -10.73 -0.89 -19.40
CA LEU A 66 -9.90 0.30 -19.60
C LEU A 66 -8.61 0.27 -18.77
N LYS A 67 -8.65 -0.33 -17.58
CA LYS A 67 -7.50 -0.51 -16.68
C LYS A 67 -6.52 -1.59 -17.17
N ALA A 68 -6.98 -2.52 -18.00
CA ALA A 68 -6.16 -3.62 -18.51
C ALA A 68 -4.97 -3.12 -19.36
N PRO A 69 -3.93 -3.97 -19.52
CA PRO A 69 -2.79 -3.69 -20.41
C PRO A 69 -3.22 -3.44 -21.87
N LEU A 70 -2.36 -2.75 -22.63
CA LEU A 70 -2.61 -2.43 -24.04
C LEU A 70 -2.66 -3.70 -24.89
N GLU A 71 -1.88 -4.69 -24.47
CA GLU A 71 -1.72 -6.01 -25.05
C GLU A 71 -3.02 -6.85 -24.95
N GLU A 72 -3.88 -6.54 -23.97
CA GLU A 72 -5.20 -7.16 -23.76
C GLU A 72 -6.35 -6.29 -24.30
N GLY A 73 -6.03 -5.27 -25.10
CA GLY A 73 -7.02 -4.32 -25.64
C GLY A 73 -7.48 -3.24 -24.67
N GLY A 74 -6.79 -3.09 -23.52
CA GLY A 74 -7.04 -2.02 -22.56
C GLY A 74 -6.31 -0.71 -22.89
N PHE A 75 -6.49 0.30 -22.04
CA PHE A 75 -5.87 1.62 -22.19
C PHE A 75 -4.86 1.95 -21.08
N LYS A 76 -4.50 0.97 -20.23
CA LYS A 76 -3.65 1.18 -19.04
C LYS A 76 -4.16 2.36 -18.19
N LEU A 77 -5.48 2.49 -18.04
CA LEU A 77 -6.09 3.47 -17.16
C LEU A 77 -5.63 3.20 -15.72
N ILE A 78 -5.28 4.25 -14.99
CA ILE A 78 -4.81 4.13 -13.61
C ILE A 78 -5.83 3.42 -12.70
N ASP A 79 -5.34 2.44 -11.94
CA ASP A 79 -6.03 1.87 -10.80
C ASP A 79 -5.45 2.45 -9.51
N LEU A 80 -6.20 3.35 -8.86
CA LEU A 80 -5.76 4.00 -7.63
C LEU A 80 -5.72 3.04 -6.44
N ARG A 81 -6.63 2.06 -6.38
CA ARG A 81 -6.66 1.06 -5.28
C ARG A 81 -5.43 0.19 -5.34
N SER A 82 -5.18 -0.43 -6.50
CA SER A 82 -4.00 -1.27 -6.70
C SER A 82 -2.71 -0.47 -6.50
N ARG A 83 -2.67 0.79 -6.95
CA ARG A 83 -1.49 1.66 -6.74
C ARG A 83 -1.27 1.99 -5.26
N ASN A 84 -2.31 2.29 -4.49
CA ASN A 84 -2.18 2.59 -3.06
C ASN A 84 -1.69 1.35 -2.29
N GLU A 85 -2.17 0.17 -2.64
CA GLU A 85 -1.67 -1.10 -2.10
C GLU A 85 -0.20 -1.33 -2.47
N ALA A 86 0.19 -1.07 -3.73
CA ALA A 86 1.58 -1.16 -4.16
C ALA A 86 2.48 -0.17 -3.39
N ILE A 87 2.02 1.06 -3.12
CA ILE A 87 2.74 2.03 -2.29
C ILE A 87 2.97 1.48 -0.88
N ALA A 88 1.97 0.84 -0.29
CA ALA A 88 2.07 0.20 1.02
C ALA A 88 3.08 -0.97 1.02
N LEU A 89 3.10 -1.79 -0.05
CA LEU A 89 4.11 -2.85 -0.22
C LEU A 89 5.52 -2.28 -0.40
N MET A 90 5.69 -1.18 -1.14
CA MET A 90 6.99 -0.51 -1.26
C MET A 90 7.46 0.09 0.08
N MET A 91 6.53 0.52 0.94
CA MET A 91 6.84 0.94 2.30
C MET A 91 7.31 -0.24 3.15
N LEU A 92 6.64 -1.39 3.06
CA LEU A 92 7.06 -2.63 3.72
C LEU A 92 8.45 -3.07 3.25
N GLN A 93 8.72 -3.04 1.95
CA GLN A 93 10.04 -3.39 1.42
C GLN A 93 11.13 -2.52 2.04
N ARG A 94 10.87 -1.20 2.18
CA ARG A 94 11.81 -0.27 2.83
C ARG A 94 11.94 -0.48 4.33
N TYR A 95 10.87 -0.89 5.00
CA TYR A 95 10.89 -1.29 6.41
C TYR A 95 11.83 -2.48 6.62
N GLN A 96 11.83 -3.42 5.68
CA GLN A 96 12.66 -4.62 5.68
C GLN A 96 14.08 -4.42 5.12
N SER A 97 14.44 -3.19 4.75
CA SER A 97 15.80 -2.91 4.28
C SER A 97 16.83 -3.28 5.35
N PRO A 98 18.03 -3.76 4.93
CA PRO A 98 19.17 -3.95 5.81
C PRO A 98 19.47 -2.68 6.64
N THR A 99 20.05 -2.87 7.83
CA THR A 99 20.23 -1.80 8.84
C THR A 99 20.94 -0.56 8.30
N ASP A 100 21.92 -0.73 7.41
CA ASP A 100 22.68 0.35 6.76
C ASP A 100 21.85 1.18 5.77
N LYS A 101 20.81 0.59 5.17
CA LYS A 101 19.91 1.22 4.18
C LYS A 101 18.52 1.51 4.74
N ARG A 102 18.33 1.30 6.03
CA ARG A 102 17.02 1.43 6.68
C ARG A 102 16.66 2.92 6.81
N PRO A 103 15.47 3.32 6.36
CA PRO A 103 15.07 4.72 6.46
C PRO A 103 14.76 5.11 7.91
N ILE A 104 15.03 6.37 8.25
CA ILE A 104 14.94 6.91 9.62
C ILE A 104 13.58 6.64 10.29
N TRP A 105 12.49 6.73 9.53
CA TRP A 105 11.14 6.52 10.08
C TRP A 105 10.94 5.13 10.69
N VAL A 106 11.74 4.12 10.31
CA VAL A 106 11.64 2.76 10.88
C VAL A 106 12.01 2.75 12.35
N ALA A 107 12.99 3.56 12.76
CA ALA A 107 13.38 3.68 14.17
C ALA A 107 12.24 4.23 15.05
N ILE A 108 11.28 4.95 14.45
CA ILE A 108 10.06 5.42 15.11
C ILE A 108 8.95 4.36 15.00
N ALA A 109 8.83 3.70 13.85
CA ALA A 109 7.79 2.70 13.61
C ALA A 109 7.93 1.46 14.50
N GLU A 110 9.14 0.95 14.73
CA GLU A 110 9.36 -0.25 15.54
C GLU A 110 8.82 -0.10 16.98
N PRO A 111 9.16 0.96 17.75
CA PRO A 111 8.54 1.21 19.05
C PRO A 111 7.01 1.37 19.01
N LEU A 112 6.48 2.02 17.98
CA LEU A 112 5.02 2.17 17.82
C LEU A 112 4.34 0.82 17.60
N LEU A 113 4.93 -0.04 16.77
CA LEU A 113 4.44 -1.40 16.53
C LEU A 113 4.52 -2.24 17.81
N ALA A 114 5.64 -2.17 18.54
CA ALA A 114 5.80 -2.86 19.82
C ALA A 114 4.77 -2.41 20.86
N SER A 115 4.52 -1.09 20.98
CA SER A 115 3.50 -0.53 21.88
C SER A 115 2.07 -0.97 21.54
N ALA A 116 1.86 -1.35 20.28
CA ALA A 116 0.58 -1.82 19.77
C ALA A 116 0.52 -3.35 19.66
N ALA A 117 1.39 -4.09 20.35
CA ALA A 117 1.33 -5.55 20.37
C ALA A 117 -0.01 -6.05 20.94
N VAL A 118 -0.49 -7.20 20.43
CA VAL A 118 -1.70 -7.83 20.96
C VAL A 118 -1.53 -8.23 22.43
N SER A 119 -2.63 -8.33 23.17
CA SER A 119 -2.64 -8.56 24.64
C SER A 119 -1.69 -9.66 25.13
N ARG A 120 -1.55 -10.75 24.38
CA ARG A 120 -0.61 -11.85 24.66
C ARG A 120 0.85 -11.40 24.82
N PHE A 121 1.26 -10.32 24.14
CA PHE A 121 2.63 -9.81 24.15
C PHE A 121 2.76 -8.47 24.88
N GLN A 122 1.70 -7.94 25.52
CA GLN A 122 1.75 -6.64 26.21
C GLN A 122 2.67 -6.63 27.43
N ASN A 123 2.84 -7.78 28.10
CA ASN A 123 3.76 -7.91 29.24
C ASN A 123 5.22 -8.15 28.83
N VAL A 124 5.50 -8.21 27.53
CA VAL A 124 6.86 -8.39 27.00
C VAL A 124 7.53 -7.03 26.92
N THR A 125 8.78 -6.96 27.37
CA THR A 125 9.60 -5.74 27.23
C THR A 125 9.68 -5.31 25.77
N HIS A 126 9.30 -4.08 25.46
CA HIS A 126 9.23 -3.59 24.07
C HIS A 126 10.56 -3.69 23.31
N SER A 127 11.71 -3.65 24.00
CA SER A 127 13.03 -3.83 23.38
C SER A 127 13.24 -5.23 22.78
N LEU A 128 12.45 -6.23 23.19
CA LEU A 128 12.47 -7.59 22.64
C LEU A 128 11.54 -7.76 21.43
N LEU A 129 10.66 -6.78 21.19
CA LEU A 129 9.68 -6.75 20.11
C LEU A 129 10.16 -5.78 19.02
N SER A 130 11.08 -6.23 18.16
CA SER A 130 11.67 -5.37 17.14
C SER A 130 10.83 -5.36 15.87
N ASN A 131 10.73 -6.52 15.20
CA ASN A 131 10.13 -6.62 13.88
C ASN A 131 9.10 -7.77 13.80
N PRO A 132 7.81 -7.45 13.60
CA PRO A 132 6.72 -8.43 13.60
C PRO A 132 6.67 -9.34 12.35
N PHE A 133 7.51 -9.07 11.34
CA PHE A 133 7.63 -9.89 10.14
C PHE A 133 8.79 -10.88 10.18
N THR A 134 9.75 -10.67 11.08
CA THR A 134 10.84 -11.61 11.37
C THR A 134 10.61 -12.37 12.67
N GLN A 135 9.62 -11.94 13.46
CA GLN A 135 9.22 -12.57 14.72
C GLN A 135 7.76 -13.06 14.67
N SER A 136 7.39 -13.92 15.62
CA SER A 136 6.07 -14.57 15.70
C SER A 136 5.00 -13.73 16.39
N TRP A 137 5.35 -12.56 16.94
CA TRP A 137 4.38 -11.69 17.59
C TRP A 137 3.51 -10.94 16.57
N ARG A 138 2.41 -10.35 17.06
CA ARG A 138 1.40 -9.70 16.21
C ARG A 138 1.03 -8.34 16.77
N VAL A 139 0.68 -7.44 15.86
CA VAL A 139 0.28 -6.06 16.14
C VAL A 139 -1.24 -5.97 16.12
N PHE A 140 -1.81 -5.28 17.11
CA PHE A 140 -3.22 -4.95 17.15
C PHE A 140 -3.52 -3.75 16.23
N LEU A 141 -4.01 -4.03 15.03
CA LEU A 141 -4.26 -3.02 13.99
C LEU A 141 -5.22 -1.89 14.40
N GLN A 142 -6.10 -2.14 15.37
CA GLN A 142 -7.05 -1.13 15.84
C GLN A 142 -6.48 -0.23 16.94
N SER A 143 -5.20 -0.39 17.31
CA SER A 143 -4.57 0.48 18.30
C SER A 143 -4.64 1.95 17.89
N LYS A 144 -4.95 2.83 18.85
CA LYS A 144 -4.93 4.29 18.65
C LYS A 144 -3.51 4.84 18.52
N SER A 145 -2.50 4.12 19.05
CA SER A 145 -1.10 4.53 18.94
C SER A 145 -0.52 4.35 17.54
N LEU A 146 -1.18 3.56 16.68
CA LEU A 146 -0.70 3.30 15.32
C LEU A 146 -1.21 4.36 14.34
N PRO A 147 -0.29 5.03 13.61
CA PRO A 147 -0.65 5.84 12.46
C PRO A 147 -1.30 5.02 11.35
N THR A 148 -2.19 5.65 10.59
CA THR A 148 -2.93 5.03 9.48
C THR A 148 -2.02 4.34 8.47
N ASN A 149 -0.89 4.95 8.12
CA ASN A 149 0.05 4.36 7.14
C ASN A 149 0.61 3.01 7.59
N LEU A 150 0.95 2.85 8.88
CA LEU A 150 1.44 1.57 9.41
C LEU A 150 0.32 0.53 9.43
N LYS A 151 -0.91 0.92 9.76
CA LYS A 151 -2.08 0.04 9.68
C LYS A 151 -2.29 -0.45 8.26
N THR A 152 -2.29 0.45 7.29
CA THR A 152 -2.43 0.11 5.87
C THR A 152 -1.30 -0.81 5.41
N MET A 153 -0.04 -0.51 5.77
CA MET A 153 1.11 -1.37 5.45
C MET A 153 0.92 -2.80 5.97
N LEU A 154 0.54 -2.97 7.23
CA LEU A 154 0.32 -4.29 7.82
C LEU A 154 -0.89 -5.01 7.21
N SER A 155 -2.00 -4.32 6.97
CA SER A 155 -3.20 -4.90 6.36
C SER A 155 -2.95 -5.36 4.94
N VAL A 156 -2.24 -4.55 4.14
CA VAL A 156 -1.86 -4.92 2.76
C VAL A 156 -0.86 -6.07 2.77
N ALA A 157 0.11 -6.08 3.69
CA ALA A 157 1.03 -7.19 3.85
C ALA A 157 0.29 -8.50 4.15
N ALA A 158 -0.71 -8.46 5.05
CA ALA A 158 -1.55 -9.62 5.34
C ALA A 158 -2.39 -10.05 4.12
N LYS A 159 -3.00 -9.10 3.39
CA LYS A 159 -3.78 -9.36 2.18
C LYS A 159 -2.98 -10.14 1.12
N TYR A 160 -1.72 -9.77 0.91
CA TYR A 160 -0.83 -10.40 -0.07
C TYR A 160 0.04 -11.52 0.52
N ASN A 161 -0.19 -11.91 1.78
CA ASN A 161 0.62 -12.89 2.50
C ASN A 161 2.14 -12.60 2.42
N ALA A 162 2.51 -11.33 2.54
CA ALA A 162 3.92 -10.89 2.51
C ALA A 162 4.60 -11.31 3.82
N GLN A 163 5.46 -12.33 3.74
CA GLN A 163 6.18 -12.89 4.88
C GLN A 163 7.68 -13.00 4.57
N CYS A 164 8.50 -12.99 5.61
CA CYS A 164 9.91 -13.35 5.49
C CYS A 164 10.02 -14.88 5.50
N VAL A 165 10.28 -15.48 4.34
CA VAL A 165 10.50 -16.92 4.21
C VAL A 165 11.96 -17.15 3.79
N PRO A 166 12.84 -17.61 4.70
CA PRO A 166 14.21 -17.92 4.33
C PRO A 166 14.23 -19.17 3.44
N ILE A 167 14.87 -19.09 2.28
CA ILE A 167 15.09 -20.25 1.38
C ILE A 167 16.07 -21.24 2.03
N THR A 168 17.06 -20.73 2.75
CA THR A 168 18.04 -21.52 3.49
C THR A 168 18.42 -20.77 4.75
N ILE A 169 18.40 -21.46 5.90
CA ILE A 169 18.80 -20.89 7.19
C ILE A 169 20.24 -21.30 7.44
N THR A 170 21.18 -20.39 7.18
CA THR A 170 22.59 -20.62 7.53
C THR A 170 22.80 -20.46 9.05
N PRO A 171 23.87 -21.05 9.62
CA PRO A 171 24.20 -20.86 11.03
C PRO A 171 24.35 -19.38 11.41
N GLU A 172 24.99 -18.59 10.55
CA GLU A 172 25.19 -17.15 10.77
C GLU A 172 23.86 -16.40 10.77
N LEU A 173 22.94 -16.77 9.87
CA LEU A 173 21.59 -16.19 9.87
C LEU A 173 20.85 -16.57 11.15
N ARG A 174 20.95 -17.83 11.58
CA ARG A 174 20.32 -18.32 12.82
C ARG A 174 20.83 -17.56 14.04
N ASP A 175 22.14 -17.32 14.13
CA ASP A 175 22.76 -16.57 15.23
C ASP A 175 22.43 -15.08 15.19
N ALA A 176 22.17 -14.53 13.99
CA ALA A 176 21.71 -13.15 13.82
C ALA A 176 20.21 -12.96 14.06
N MET A 177 19.41 -14.03 14.13
CA MET A 177 17.98 -13.92 14.39
C MET A 177 17.70 -13.54 15.85
N PRO A 178 16.58 -12.84 16.13
CA PRO A 178 16.18 -12.55 17.49
C PRO A 178 16.02 -13.84 18.29
N PHE A 179 16.68 -13.93 19.45
CA PHE A 179 16.59 -15.09 20.33
C PHE A 179 15.13 -15.41 20.71
N TRP A 180 14.34 -14.36 20.99
CA TRP A 180 12.93 -14.47 21.35
C TRP A 180 12.00 -14.32 20.15
N TYR A 181 10.95 -15.15 20.14
CA TYR A 181 9.86 -15.10 19.15
C TYR A 181 10.33 -15.26 17.70
N HIS A 182 11.40 -16.02 17.42
CA HIS A 182 11.81 -16.30 16.04
C HIS A 182 10.75 -17.11 15.28
N ILE A 183 10.70 -16.94 13.96
CA ILE A 183 9.86 -17.73 13.06
C ILE A 183 10.47 -19.13 12.94
N GLY A 184 9.66 -20.20 13.08
CA GLY A 184 10.10 -21.59 12.86
C GLY A 184 10.28 -22.47 14.10
N ARG A 185 9.51 -22.22 15.17
CA ARG A 185 9.25 -23.25 16.21
C ARG A 185 8.06 -24.12 15.83
#